data_AF-A0A7K4N316-F1
#
_entry.id   AF-A0A7K4N316-F1
#
_cell.length_a   1.000
_cell.length_b   1.000
_cell.length_c   1.000
_cell.angle_alpha   90.00
_cell.angle_beta   90.00
_cell.angle_gamma   90.00
#
_symmetry.space_group_name_H-M   'P 1'
#
loop_
_entity.id
_entity.type
_entity.pdbx_description
1 polymer ?
#
loop_
_entity_poly.entity_id
_entity_poly.type
_entity_poly.pdbx_seq_one_letter_code
_entity_poly.pdbx_strand_id
1 'polypeptide(L)'
;SMICLHLWCLWKYWPEEGRMRGECPWHGSMYDVRTGTSFLGPASLQAPPSNTLAQLNFEADSDGFMFISPPTWGVNENGVVGYGRFT
;
A
#
# COMPACT_ATOMS: atom_id res chain seq x y z
N SER A 1 -3.01 -0.32 2.00
CA SER A 1 -2.94 0.72 3.05
C SER A 1 -2.57 2.04 2.41
N MET A 2 -3.19 3.15 2.83
CA MET A 2 -2.83 4.50 2.35
C MET A 2 -1.74 5.19 3.19
N ILE A 3 -1.17 4.48 4.16
CA ILE A 3 -0.13 5.01 5.05
C ILE A 3 1.24 4.72 4.44
N CYS A 4 1.97 5.78 4.07
CA CYS A 4 3.30 5.70 3.48
C CYS A 4 4.32 5.11 4.44
N LEU A 5 5.21 4.25 3.96
CA LEU A 5 6.18 3.52 4.79
C LEU A 5 7.40 4.37 5.19
N HIS A 6 7.59 5.54 4.57
CA HIS A 6 8.68 6.43 4.96
C HIS A 6 8.42 7.10 6.32
N LEU A 7 7.35 7.90 6.44
CA LEU A 7 7.00 8.69 7.63
C LEU A 7 5.47 8.78 7.83
N TRP A 8 4.75 7.73 7.42
CA TRP A 8 3.32 7.52 7.70
C TRP A 8 2.35 8.59 7.21
N CYS A 9 2.80 9.47 6.32
CA CYS A 9 1.91 10.40 5.63
C CYS A 9 0.91 9.62 4.76
N LEU A 10 -0.21 10.28 4.42
CA LEU A 10 -1.16 9.72 3.47
C LEU A 10 -0.64 9.91 2.04
N TRP A 11 -0.47 8.81 1.32
CA TRP A 11 -0.28 8.82 -0.13
C TRP A 11 -1.64 8.70 -0.83
N LYS A 12 -1.71 9.06 -2.10
CA LYS A 12 -2.93 8.87 -2.90
C LYS A 12 -2.61 8.33 -4.29
N TYR A 13 -3.63 7.75 -4.93
CA TYR A 13 -3.56 7.40 -6.34
C TYR A 13 -3.67 8.66 -7.20
N TRP A 14 -2.84 8.76 -8.22
CA TRP A 14 -2.84 9.83 -9.21
C TRP A 14 -3.30 9.27 -10.57
N PRO A 15 -4.53 9.58 -11.00
CA PRO A 15 -5.17 8.90 -12.14
C PRO A 15 -4.76 9.48 -13.50
N GLU A 16 -3.94 10.53 -13.55
CA GLU A 16 -3.56 11.17 -14.80
C GLU A 16 -2.80 10.20 -15.72
N GLU A 17 -3.10 10.26 -17.02
CA GLU A 17 -2.43 9.46 -18.04
C GLU A 17 -0.90 9.69 -17.99
N GLY A 18 -0.13 8.61 -18.02
CA GLY A 18 1.33 8.66 -17.84
C GLY A 18 1.82 8.76 -16.38
N ARG A 19 0.93 8.96 -15.40
CA ARG A 19 1.26 8.92 -13.96
C ARG A 19 0.77 7.64 -13.29
N MET A 20 -0.54 7.37 -13.34
CA MET A 20 -1.23 6.13 -12.92
C MET A 20 -0.54 5.32 -11.81
N ARG A 21 -0.19 5.98 -10.69
CA ARG A 21 0.62 5.38 -9.61
C ARG A 21 0.18 5.88 -8.23
N GLY A 22 0.56 5.12 -7.20
CA GLY A 22 0.48 5.61 -5.83
C GLY A 22 1.65 6.56 -5.57
N GLU A 23 1.39 7.76 -5.07
CA GLU A 23 2.46 8.71 -4.77
C GLU A 23 2.18 9.46 -3.47
N CYS A 24 3.20 9.48 -2.61
CA CYS A 24 3.23 10.25 -1.39
C CYS A 24 3.64 11.69 -1.72
N PRO A 25 2.74 12.70 -1.58
CA PRO A 25 3.02 14.07 -1.99
C PRO A 25 4.07 14.78 -1.11
N TRP A 26 4.44 14.18 0.02
CA TRP A 26 5.32 14.79 1.00
C TRP A 26 6.80 14.59 0.67
N HIS A 27 7.17 13.36 0.33
CA HIS A 27 8.57 12.96 0.16
C HIS A 27 8.81 12.18 -1.15
N GLY A 28 7.79 12.07 -2.01
CA GLY A 28 7.95 11.49 -3.34
C GLY A 28 8.08 9.97 -3.39
N SER A 29 7.75 9.23 -2.32
CA SER A 29 7.66 7.77 -2.40
C SER A 29 6.56 7.35 -3.38
N MET A 30 6.91 6.50 -4.35
CA MET A 30 5.99 5.98 -5.36
C MET A 30 5.80 4.48 -5.20
N TYR A 31 4.54 4.06 -5.29
CA TYR A 31 4.09 2.69 -5.09
C TYR A 31 3.45 2.15 -6.36
N ASP A 32 3.79 0.90 -6.70
CA ASP A 32 3.01 0.13 -7.65
C ASP A 32 1.63 -0.10 -7.04
N VAL A 33 0.57 0.30 -7.75
CA VAL A 33 -0.81 0.27 -7.21
C VAL A 33 -1.38 -1.13 -7.11
N ARG A 34 -0.80 -2.11 -7.81
CA ARG A 34 -1.23 -3.50 -7.81
C ARG A 34 -0.57 -4.29 -6.69
N THR A 35 0.71 -4.05 -6.44
CA THR A 35 1.46 -4.78 -5.40
C THR A 35 1.55 -4.00 -4.08
N GLY A 36 1.49 -2.67 -4.14
CA GLY A 36 1.77 -1.81 -2.99
C GLY A 36 3.26 -1.71 -2.65
N THR A 37 4.16 -2.23 -3.50
CA THR A 37 5.61 -2.13 -3.31
C THR A 37 6.13 -0.78 -3.80
N SER A 38 6.94 -0.13 -2.98
CA SER A 38 7.58 1.13 -3.34
C SER A 38 8.69 0.88 -4.35
N PHE A 39 8.64 1.55 -5.50
CA PHE A 39 9.66 1.42 -6.55
C PHE A 39 10.52 2.67 -6.71
N LEU A 40 10.12 3.81 -6.12
CA LEU A 40 10.89 5.05 -6.13
C LEU A 40 10.69 5.83 -4.83
N GLY A 41 11.66 6.67 -4.49
CA GLY A 41 11.64 7.56 -3.32
C GLY A 41 12.15 6.87 -2.04
N PRO A 42 12.11 7.56 -0.89
CA PRO A 42 12.75 7.07 0.33
C PRO A 42 12.18 5.75 0.87
N ALA A 43 10.91 5.45 0.61
CA ALA A 43 10.33 4.16 1.00
C ALA A 43 10.85 2.96 0.19
N SER A 44 11.31 3.18 -1.05
CA SER A 44 11.91 2.09 -1.85
C SER A 44 13.33 1.73 -1.42
N LEU A 45 13.94 2.55 -0.56
CA LEU A 45 15.27 2.31 0.02
C LEU A 45 15.21 1.48 1.31
N GLN A 46 14.01 1.23 1.85
CA GLN A 46 13.82 0.40 3.03
C GLN A 46 13.94 -1.09 2.65
N ALA A 47 14.52 -1.89 3.55
CA ALA A 47 14.57 -3.34 3.35
C ALA A 47 13.17 -3.97 3.49
N PRO A 48 12.86 -5.07 2.78
CA PRO A 48 11.65 -5.85 3.03
C PRO A 48 11.56 -6.29 4.50
N PRO A 49 10.36 -6.28 5.11
CA PRO A 49 9.04 -6.01 4.51
C PRO A 49 8.69 -4.52 4.43
N SER A 50 9.59 -3.63 4.87
CA SER A 50 9.32 -2.21 5.06
C SER A 50 9.20 -1.36 3.81
N ASN A 51 9.25 -1.97 2.63
CA ASN A 51 9.05 -1.31 1.34
C ASN A 51 7.73 -1.68 0.66
N THR A 52 6.91 -2.57 1.24
CA THR A 52 5.63 -3.00 0.65
C THR A 52 4.47 -2.76 1.61
N LEU A 53 3.44 -2.07 1.14
CA LEU A 53 2.30 -1.66 1.94
C LEU A 53 1.48 -2.86 2.43
N ALA A 54 1.02 -2.79 3.68
CA ALA A 54 -0.04 -3.67 4.17
C ALA A 54 -1.29 -3.56 3.29
N GLN A 55 -2.02 -4.65 3.11
CA GLN A 55 -3.18 -4.75 2.22
C GLN A 55 -4.40 -5.32 2.93
N LEU A 56 -5.58 -4.90 2.47
CA LEU A 56 -6.86 -5.43 2.90
C LEU A 56 -7.54 -6.05 1.68
N ASN A 57 -8.08 -7.24 1.86
CA ASN A 57 -8.82 -7.92 0.81
C ASN A 57 -10.27 -7.44 0.87
N PHE A 58 -10.85 -7.20 -0.30
CA PHE A 58 -12.25 -6.84 -0.45
C PHE A 58 -13.02 -8.03 -0.99
N GLU A 59 -14.20 -8.24 -0.45
CA GLU A 59 -15.18 -9.19 -0.94
C GLU A 59 -16.50 -8.45 -1.19
N ALA A 60 -17.27 -8.92 -2.16
CA ALA A 60 -18.63 -8.45 -2.42
C ALA A 60 -19.61 -9.49 -1.88
N ASP A 61 -20.65 -9.05 -1.19
CA ASP A 61 -21.76 -9.93 -0.81
C ASP A 61 -22.67 -10.24 -2.01
N SER A 62 -23.74 -11.02 -1.77
CA SER A 62 -24.71 -11.40 -2.80
C SER A 62 -25.46 -10.21 -3.41
N ASP A 63 -25.51 -9.08 -2.69
CA ASP A 63 -26.20 -7.86 -3.10
C ASP A 63 -25.24 -6.88 -3.80
N GLY A 64 -23.94 -7.22 -3.89
CA GLY A 64 -22.91 -6.44 -4.56
C GLY A 64 -22.27 -5.37 -3.66
N PHE A 65 -22.54 -5.35 -2.35
CA PHE A 65 -21.85 -4.44 -1.44
C PHE A 65 -20.45 -4.95 -1.11
N MET A 66 -19.47 -4.06 -1.21
CA MET A 66 -18.09 -4.38 -0.86
C MET A 66 -17.85 -4.20 0.64
N PHE A 67 -17.19 -5.17 1.24
CA PHE A 67 -16.68 -5.10 2.61
C PHE A 67 -15.24 -5.64 2.67
N ILE A 68 -14.59 -5.40 3.80
CA ILE A 68 -13.22 -5.85 4.05
C ILE A 68 -13.27 -7.21 4.74
N SER A 69 -12.62 -8.21 4.15
CA SER A 69 -12.45 -9.52 4.79
C SER A 69 -11.65 -9.36 6.09
N PRO A 70 -11.95 -10.10 7.17
CA PRO A 70 -11.19 -10.04 8.41
C PRO A 70 -9.68 -10.19 8.17
N PRO A 71 -8.84 -9.18 8.48
CA PRO A 71 -7.42 -9.23 8.18
C PRO A 71 -6.66 -10.02 9.25
N THR A 72 -5.66 -10.78 8.81
CA THR A 72 -4.63 -11.36 9.69
C THR A 72 -3.41 -10.44 9.67
N TRP A 73 -3.20 -9.71 10.77
CA TRP A 73 -2.09 -8.78 10.89
C TRP A 73 -0.78 -9.53 11.14
N GLY A 74 0.01 -9.68 10.09
CA GLY A 74 1.33 -10.30 10.14
C GLY A 74 2.09 -10.04 8.84
N VAL A 75 3.42 -10.01 8.91
CA VAL A 75 4.26 -9.57 7.77
C VAL A 75 4.23 -10.55 6.59
N ASN A 76 3.80 -11.79 6.80
CA ASN A 76 3.64 -12.80 5.75
C ASN A 76 2.17 -12.93 5.29
N GLU A 77 1.26 -12.15 5.86
CA GLU A 77 -0.17 -12.14 5.58
C GLU A 77 -0.61 -10.77 5.04
N ASN A 78 -1.51 -10.05 5.73
CA ASN A 78 -2.00 -8.73 5.31
C ASN A 78 -0.97 -7.61 5.51
N GLY A 79 0.15 -7.88 6.17
CA GLY A 79 1.12 -6.88 6.61
C GLY A 79 0.78 -6.27 7.95
N VAL A 80 1.61 -5.33 8.40
CA VAL A 80 1.37 -4.50 9.58
C VAL A 80 1.33 -3.04 9.13
N VAL A 81 0.29 -2.30 9.52
CA VAL A 81 0.14 -0.90 9.15
C VAL A 81 1.33 -0.07 9.64
N GLY A 82 1.94 0.70 8.75
CA GLY A 82 3.12 1.52 9.06
C GLY A 82 4.45 0.75 9.10
N TYR A 83 4.42 -0.59 9.05
CA TYR A 83 5.62 -1.42 8.96
C TYR A 83 5.76 -2.11 7.61
N GLY A 84 4.72 -2.76 7.08
CA GLY A 84 4.72 -3.35 5.74
C GLY A 84 4.43 -4.86 5.70
N ARG A 85 4.73 -5.51 4.56
CA ARG A 85 4.55 -6.96 4.31
C ARG A 85 5.61 -7.52 3.35
N PHE A 86 5.81 -8.83 3.34
CA PHE A 86 6.49 -9.51 2.25
C PHE A 86 5.55 -9.69 1.05
N THR A 87 6.12 -9.74 -0.15
CA THR A 87 5.43 -9.96 -1.43
C THR A 87 5.41 -11.41 -1.84
#